data_AF-A0A914V9V3-F1
#
_entry.id   AF-A0A914V9V3-F1
#
_cell.length_a   1.000
_cell.length_b   1.000
_cell.length_c   1.000
_cell.angle_alpha   90.00
_cell.angle_beta   90.00
_cell.angle_gamma   90.00
#
_symmetry.space_group_name_H-M   'P 1'
#
loop_
_entity.id
_entity.type
_entity.pdbx_description
1 polymer ?
#
loop_
_entity_poly.entity_id
_entity_poly.type
_entity_poly.pdbx_seq_one_letter_code
_entity_poly.pdbx_strand_id
1 'polypeptide(L)'
;MLEQVRNPDNILIRPLIPASHGFHVDLVNLIPSCWSEKPLSRPRLGRIRNTIFGVLAHYSSNIVDHMVATMETQAADLEQTVATLTKELNEERSKANQFLHQLMPPYYFC
;
A
#
# COMPACT_ATOMS: atom_id res chain seq x y z
N MET A 1 5.94 -33.99 -28.83
CA MET A 1 5.71 -33.07 -27.69
C MET A 1 4.70 -31.95 -27.96
N LEU A 2 4.38 -31.59 -29.21
CA LEU A 2 3.36 -30.55 -29.51
C LEU A 2 1.94 -31.12 -29.75
N GLU A 3 1.77 -32.44 -29.86
CA GLU A 3 0.47 -33.05 -30.16
C GLU A 3 -0.50 -33.12 -28.97
N GLN A 4 -0.04 -32.95 -27.74
CA GLN A 4 -0.91 -33.04 -26.55
C GLN A 4 -1.74 -31.76 -26.29
N VAL A 5 -1.53 -30.69 -27.07
CA VAL A 5 -2.33 -29.46 -27.01
C VAL A 5 -3.53 -29.49 -27.98
N ARG A 6 -3.69 -30.59 -28.72
CA ARG A 6 -4.81 -30.82 -29.65
C ARG A 6 -5.76 -31.90 -29.14
N ASN A 7 -6.01 -31.95 -27.83
CA ASN A 7 -7.05 -32.81 -27.29
C ASN A 7 -8.30 -31.96 -26.98
N PRO A 8 -9.40 -32.08 -27.76
CA PRO A 8 -10.62 -31.30 -27.55
C PRO A 8 -11.32 -31.61 -26.22
N ASP A 9 -10.98 -32.73 -25.57
CA ASP A 9 -11.56 -33.15 -24.29
C ASP A 9 -10.75 -32.67 -23.06
N ASN A 10 -9.64 -31.98 -23.26
CA ASN A 10 -8.87 -31.43 -22.14
C ASN A 10 -9.47 -30.09 -21.72
N ILE A 11 -10.32 -30.11 -20.70
CA ILE A 11 -10.89 -28.90 -20.10
C ILE A 11 -9.73 -28.02 -19.64
N LEU A 12 -9.51 -26.91 -20.35
CA LEU A 12 -8.47 -25.93 -20.02
C LEU A 12 -8.87 -25.23 -18.72
N ILE A 13 -8.29 -25.68 -17.60
CA ILE A 13 -8.49 -25.02 -16.31
C ILE A 13 -7.75 -23.68 -16.35
N ARG A 14 -8.50 -22.59 -16.51
CA ARG A 14 -8.00 -21.22 -16.42
C ARG A 14 -8.32 -20.67 -15.04
N PRO A 15 -7.33 -20.16 -14.28
CA PRO A 15 -7.59 -19.59 -12.97
C PRO A 15 -8.46 -18.33 -13.12
N LEU A 16 -9.38 -18.14 -12.17
CA LEU A 16 -10.17 -16.93 -12.08
C LEU A 16 -9.25 -15.79 -11.66
N ILE A 17 -9.17 -14.74 -12.49
CA ILE A 17 -8.39 -13.53 -12.16
C ILE A 17 -9.33 -12.61 -11.40
N PRO A 18 -9.12 -12.37 -10.09
CA PRO A 18 -10.01 -11.53 -9.32
C PRO A 18 -9.88 -10.07 -9.78
N ALA A 19 -10.97 -9.49 -10.27
CA ALA A 19 -11.00 -8.09 -10.71
C ALA A 19 -10.87 -7.09 -9.55
N SER A 20 -11.02 -7.52 -8.30
CA SER A 20 -11.09 -6.63 -7.12
C SER A 20 -9.77 -6.45 -6.36
N HIS A 21 -8.70 -7.12 -6.76
CA HIS A 21 -7.40 -6.96 -6.11
C HIS A 21 -6.64 -5.89 -6.88
N GLY A 22 -6.03 -4.92 -6.19
CA GLY A 22 -5.41 -3.68 -6.72
C GLY A 22 -4.27 -3.84 -7.75
N PHE A 23 -4.47 -4.68 -8.76
CA PHE A 23 -3.62 -4.89 -9.90
C PHE A 23 -4.01 -3.92 -11.01
N HIS A 24 -3.00 -3.51 -11.78
CA HIS A 24 -3.22 -2.64 -12.92
C HIS A 24 -4.10 -3.32 -13.97
N VAL A 25 -5.09 -2.60 -14.49
CA VAL A 25 -6.08 -3.09 -15.48
C VAL A 25 -5.42 -3.73 -16.70
N ASP A 26 -4.27 -3.19 -17.14
CA ASP A 26 -3.53 -3.75 -18.28
C ASP A 26 -2.96 -5.14 -18.00
N LEU A 27 -2.56 -5.44 -16.77
CA LEU A 27 -2.07 -6.77 -16.39
C LEU A 27 -3.23 -7.76 -16.31
N VAL A 28 -4.36 -7.34 -15.75
CA VAL A 28 -5.59 -8.15 -15.68
C VAL A 28 -6.08 -8.53 -17.07
N ASN A 29 -6.01 -7.60 -18.03
CA ASN A 29 -6.40 -7.82 -19.43
C ASN A 29 -5.35 -8.56 -20.27
N LEU A 30 -4.08 -8.52 -19.86
CA LEU A 30 -2.99 -9.20 -20.56
C LEU A 30 -3.10 -10.73 -20.44
N ILE A 31 -3.42 -11.23 -19.25
CA ILE A 31 -3.52 -12.67 -18.96
C ILE A 31 -4.53 -13.39 -19.89
N PRO A 32 -5.80 -12.96 -20.03
CA PRO A 32 -6.75 -13.61 -20.94
C PRO A 32 -6.34 -13.47 -22.41
N SER A 33 -5.67 -12.37 -22.78
CA SER A 33 -5.12 -12.17 -24.12
C SER A 33 -4.02 -13.20 -24.45
N CYS A 34 -3.20 -13.55 -23.46
CA CYS A 34 -2.17 -14.61 -23.58
C CYS A 34 -2.78 -16.02 -23.71
N TRP A 35 -3.98 -16.24 -23.16
CA TRP A 35 -4.69 -17.51 -23.24
C TRP A 35 -5.60 -17.64 -24.48
N SER A 36 -5.42 -16.83 -25.52
CA SER A 36 -6.21 -16.98 -26.74
C SER A 36 -6.01 -18.37 -27.37
N GLU A 37 -7.09 -19.04 -27.78
CA GLU A 37 -7.01 -20.35 -28.44
C GLU A 37 -6.36 -20.27 -29.81
N LYS A 38 -6.52 -19.13 -30.49
CA LYS A 38 -5.86 -18.85 -31.77
C LYS A 38 -4.44 -18.38 -31.51
N PRO A 39 -3.40 -19.12 -31.97
CA PRO A 39 -2.00 -18.73 -31.73
C PRO A 39 -1.65 -17.35 -32.28
N LEU A 40 -2.25 -16.97 -33.42
CA LEU A 40 -2.03 -15.68 -34.08
C LEU A 40 -2.67 -14.50 -33.33
N SER A 41 -3.67 -14.76 -32.48
CA SER A 41 -4.33 -13.75 -31.67
C SER A 41 -3.61 -13.50 -30.34
N ARG A 42 -2.66 -14.36 -29.95
CA ARG A 42 -1.86 -14.14 -28.74
C ARG A 42 -0.91 -12.97 -28.95
N PRO A 43 -0.74 -12.09 -27.94
CA PRO A 43 0.25 -11.01 -28.02
C PRO A 43 1.66 -11.58 -28.17
N ARG A 44 2.49 -10.91 -28.98
CA ARG A 44 3.92 -11.24 -29.11
C ARG A 44 4.64 -11.04 -27.78
N LEU A 45 5.67 -11.85 -27.52
CA LEU A 45 6.45 -11.77 -26.28
C LEU A 45 7.02 -10.37 -26.02
N GLY A 46 7.46 -9.65 -27.06
CA GLY A 46 7.90 -8.26 -26.94
C GLY A 46 6.80 -7.32 -26.44
N ARG A 47 5.55 -7.51 -26.88
CA ARG A 47 4.40 -6.72 -26.41
C ARG A 47 4.04 -7.06 -24.97
N ILE A 48 4.05 -8.35 -24.61
CA ILE A 48 3.85 -8.81 -23.22
C ILE A 48 4.90 -8.17 -22.31
N ARG A 49 6.16 -8.21 -22.71
CA ARG A 49 7.28 -7.59 -22.00
C ARG A 49 7.04 -6.08 -21.85
N ASN A 50 6.77 -5.37 -22.92
CA ASN A 50 6.56 -3.92 -22.86
C ASN A 50 5.37 -3.52 -21.99
N THR A 51 4.28 -4.29 -21.99
CA THR A 51 3.14 -4.04 -21.11
C THR A 51 3.51 -4.27 -19.64
N ILE A 52 4.16 -5.40 -19.31
CA ILE A 52 4.58 -5.69 -17.94
C ILE A 52 5.59 -4.65 -17.45
N PHE A 53 6.63 -4.37 -18.23
CA PHE A 53 7.65 -3.39 -17.87
C PHE A 53 7.16 -1.96 -17.97
N GLY A 54 6.14 -1.63 -18.77
CA GLY A 54 5.52 -0.31 -18.77
C GLY A 54 4.74 -0.06 -17.48
N VAL A 55 3.89 -1.01 -17.09
CA VAL A 55 3.16 -0.96 -15.81
C VAL A 55 4.13 -1.00 -14.63
N LEU A 56 5.14 -1.87 -14.69
CA LEU A 56 6.15 -1.96 -13.65
C LEU A 56 7.12 -0.78 -13.71
N ALA A 57 7.34 -0.09 -14.83
CA ALA A 57 8.20 1.09 -14.89
C ALA A 57 7.59 2.24 -14.09
N HIS A 58 6.27 2.44 -14.23
CA HIS A 58 5.50 3.33 -13.36
C HIS A 58 5.61 2.96 -11.88
N TYR A 59 5.84 1.67 -11.57
CA TYR A 59 6.05 1.16 -10.22
C TYR A 59 7.53 1.17 -9.76
N SER A 60 8.48 1.03 -10.69
CA SER A 60 9.91 0.82 -10.46
C SER A 60 10.66 2.12 -10.20
N SER A 61 10.01 3.26 -10.47
CA SER A 61 10.56 4.57 -10.13
C SER A 61 10.88 4.68 -8.64
N ASN A 62 10.12 4.07 -7.73
CA ASN A 62 10.03 4.69 -6.40
C ASN A 62 9.76 3.69 -5.26
N ILE A 63 10.42 2.52 -5.17
CA ILE A 63 10.36 1.76 -3.88
C ILE A 63 10.98 2.61 -2.76
N VAL A 64 12.15 3.20 -3.03
CA VAL A 64 12.84 4.07 -2.07
C VAL A 64 12.00 5.31 -1.79
N ASP A 65 11.49 5.99 -2.81
CA ASP A 65 10.68 7.19 -2.59
C ASP A 65 9.30 6.88 -1.97
N HIS A 66 8.68 5.73 -2.27
CA HIS A 66 7.48 5.26 -1.57
C HIS A 66 7.80 4.98 -0.10
N MET A 67 8.94 4.36 0.20
CA MET A 67 9.41 4.16 1.56
C MET A 67 9.66 5.50 2.25
N VAL A 68 10.28 6.47 1.58
CA VAL A 68 10.49 7.83 2.11
C VAL A 68 9.16 8.51 2.41
N ALA A 69 8.21 8.50 1.47
CA ALA A 69 6.88 9.09 1.67
C ALA A 69 6.09 8.38 2.80
N THR A 70 6.24 7.07 2.93
CA THR A 70 5.64 6.30 4.03
C THR A 70 6.26 6.67 5.38
N MET A 71 7.59 6.81 5.42
CA MET A 71 8.34 7.22 6.62
C MET A 71 7.98 8.66 7.04
N GLU A 72 7.86 9.58 6.08
CA GLU A 72 7.43 10.97 6.33
C GLU A 72 6.02 11.02 6.90
N THR A 73 5.09 10.25 6.33
CA THR A 73 3.70 10.19 6.83
C THR A 73 3.64 9.62 8.25
N GLN A 74 4.35 8.52 8.50
CA GLN A 74 4.40 7.91 9.83
C GLN A 74 5.04 8.84 10.87
N ALA A 75 6.08 9.59 10.50
CA ALA A 75 6.72 10.56 11.38
C ALA A 75 5.76 11.71 11.73
N ALA A 76 5.02 12.24 10.75
CA ALA A 76 4.06 13.31 10.96
C ALA A 76 2.89 12.88 11.88
N ASP A 77 2.33 11.69 11.63
CA ASP A 77 1.23 11.15 12.45
C ASP A 77 1.67 10.91 13.91
N LEU A 78 2.89 10.40 14.09
CA LEU A 78 3.48 10.21 15.43
C LEU A 78 3.73 11.54 16.13
N GLU A 79 4.26 12.54 15.43
CA GLU A 79 4.50 13.87 15.97
C GLU A 79 3.19 14.52 16.44
N GLN A 80 2.12 14.41 15.65
CA GLN A 80 0.80 14.90 16.03
C GLN A 80 0.23 14.18 17.25
N THR A 81 0.42 12.86 17.33
CA THR A 81 -0.01 12.04 18.47
C THR A 81 0.73 12.47 19.75
N VAL A 82 2.06 12.60 19.68
CA VAL A 82 2.89 13.04 20.80
C VAL A 82 2.52 14.45 21.23
N ALA A 83 2.30 15.38 20.29
CA ALA A 83 1.89 16.75 20.61
C ALA A 83 0.55 16.79 21.34
N THR A 84 -0.42 15.98 20.93
CA THR A 84 -1.73 15.87 21.56
C THR A 84 -1.61 15.36 23.00
N LEU A 85 -0.92 14.23 23.20
CA LEU A 85 -0.71 13.66 24.53
C LEU A 85 0.07 14.60 25.45
N THR A 86 1.07 15.31 24.92
CA THR A 86 1.86 16.28 25.68
C THR A 86 1.00 17.46 26.12
N LYS A 87 0.11 17.95 25.25
CA LYS A 87 -0.83 19.02 25.58
C LYS A 87 -1.78 18.59 26.69
N GLU A 88 -2.42 17.43 26.56
CA GLU A 88 -3.34 16.89 27.57
C GLU A 88 -2.65 16.69 28.92
N LEU A 89 -1.43 16.12 28.92
CA LEU A 89 -0.64 15.94 30.14
C LEU A 89 -0.29 17.28 30.79
N ASN A 90 0.07 18.29 29.99
CA ASN A 90 0.42 19.61 30.52
C ASN A 90 -0.80 20.32 31.13
N GLU A 91 -1.96 20.20 30.50
CA GLU A 91 -3.22 20.71 31.06
C GLU A 91 -3.54 20.05 32.41
N GLU A 92 -3.37 18.73 32.52
CA GLU A 92 -3.62 18.01 33.76
C GLU A 92 -2.59 18.34 34.85
N ARG A 93 -1.31 18.47 34.48
CA ARG A 93 -0.25 18.98 35.35
C ARG A 93 -0.56 20.39 35.86
N SER A 94 -1.07 21.27 35.00
CA SER A 94 -1.43 22.64 35.37
C SER A 94 -2.57 22.67 36.39
N LYS A 95 -3.63 21.86 36.19
CA LYS A 95 -4.73 21.74 37.16
C LYS A 95 -4.24 21.22 38.51
N ALA A 96 -3.39 20.19 38.50
CA ALA A 96 -2.80 19.63 39.72
C ALA A 96 -1.96 20.67 40.46
N ASN A 97 -1.09 21.42 39.76
CA ASN A 97 -0.29 22.49 40.35
C ASN A 97 -1.19 23.59 40.93
N GLN A 98 -2.21 24.05 40.21
CA GLN A 98 -3.14 25.06 40.69
C GLN A 98 -3.85 24.60 41.96
N PHE A 99 -4.29 23.34 42.02
CA PHE A 99 -4.89 22.76 43.21
C PHE A 99 -3.89 22.66 44.37
N LEU A 100 -2.65 22.25 44.13
CA LEU A 100 -1.58 22.25 45.14
C LEU A 100 -1.30 23.64 45.70
N HIS A 101 -1.29 24.67 44.85
CA HIS A 101 -1.18 26.06 45.29
C HIS A 101 -2.34 26.48 46.20
N GLN A 102 -3.56 26.00 45.96
CA GLN A 102 -4.72 26.27 46.81
C GLN A 102 -4.67 25.50 48.15
N LEU A 103 -4.01 24.34 48.18
CA LEU A 103 -3.85 23.53 49.39
C LEU A 103 -2.68 23.95 50.28
N MET A 104 -1.72 24.73 49.77
CA MET A 104 -0.57 25.17 50.56
C MET A 104 -0.94 26.31 51.54
N PRO A 105 -0.60 26.20 52.83
CA PRO A 105 -0.76 27.28 53.80
C PRO A 105 0.13 28.50 53.45
N PRO A 106 -0.30 29.74 53.76
CA PRO A 106 0.38 30.98 53.36
C PRO A 106 1.80 31.19 53.96
N TYR A 107 2.28 30.27 54.81
CA TYR A 107 3.50 30.44 55.61
C TYR A 107 4.77 29.85 54.96
N TYR A 108 4.67 29.11 53.85
CA TYR A 108 5.83 28.49 53.17
C TYR A 108 6.41 29.34 52.03
N PHE A 109 5.99 30.61 51.91
CA PHE A 109 6.66 31.60 51.08
C PHE A 109 7.56 32.47 51.98
N CYS A 110 8.81 32.03 52.19
CA CYS A 110 9.93 32.89 52.55
C CYS A 110 11.16 32.49 51.75
#